data_AF-A0A4V1J1X7-F1
#
_entry.id   AF-A0A4V1J1X7-F1
#
_cell.length_a   1.000
_cell.length_b   1.000
_cell.length_c   1.000
_cell.angle_alpha   90.00
_cell.angle_beta   90.00
_cell.angle_gamma   90.00
#
_symmetry.space_group_name_H-M   'P 1'
#
loop_
_entity.id
_entity.type
_entity.pdbx_description
1 polymer ?
#
loop_
_entity_poly.entity_id
_entity_poly.type
_entity_poly.pdbx_seq_one_letter_code
_entity_poly.pdbx_strand_id
1 'polypeptide(L)'
;MRPDLHHNFVLCALEHHWTSSCAVHGVHLFLDELTRSTKLYLPLNVITVLFYARKKILSNPLDVIRRIVKGTARSALFLSSYVAVAFVLPCWLRHLFQRDSILFKLISGAAAGCCATIDAPGRRLELGMYCLTRALETAWNCGVKWGWWRVIPNGELVYFVFGMGALMSVYQTSPGSIQRGYYGILSRLVGDN
;
A
#
# COMPACT_ATOMS: atom_id res chain seq x y z
N MET A 1 16.47 -17.23 -17.65
CA MET A 1 15.57 -16.86 -18.76
C MET A 1 15.45 -18.04 -19.70
N ARG A 2 14.24 -18.44 -20.09
CA ARG A 2 14.09 -19.44 -21.16
C ARG A 2 14.53 -18.78 -22.48
N PRO A 3 15.40 -19.41 -23.27
CA PRO A 3 15.96 -18.81 -24.49
C PRO A 3 14.93 -18.62 -25.62
N ASP A 4 13.75 -19.24 -25.50
CA ASP A 4 12.75 -19.32 -26.58
C ASP A 4 11.65 -18.25 -26.50
N LEU A 5 11.69 -17.36 -25.50
CA LEU A 5 10.71 -16.28 -25.33
C LEU A 5 11.29 -14.95 -25.78
N HIS A 6 10.74 -14.40 -26.86
CA HIS A 6 11.06 -13.06 -27.36
C HIS A 6 10.08 -12.02 -26.82
N HIS A 7 10.60 -11.04 -26.08
CA HIS A 7 9.86 -9.85 -25.67
C HIS A 7 10.43 -8.63 -26.38
N ASN A 8 9.57 -7.79 -26.96
CA ASN A 8 10.00 -6.57 -27.64
C ASN A 8 10.57 -5.50 -26.69
N PHE A 9 10.30 -5.62 -25.38
CA PHE A 9 10.71 -4.66 -24.36
C PHE A 9 11.40 -5.38 -23.19
N VAL A 10 12.54 -4.83 -22.75
CA VAL A 10 13.33 -5.35 -21.62
C VAL A 10 12.51 -5.42 -20.33
N LEU A 11 11.65 -4.42 -20.08
CA LEU A 11 10.80 -4.42 -18.89
C LEU A 11 9.82 -5.60 -18.88
N CYS A 12 9.21 -5.94 -20.01
CA CYS A 12 8.33 -7.10 -20.12
C CYS A 12 9.09 -8.42 -19.91
N ALA A 13 10.33 -8.51 -20.37
CA ALA A 13 11.20 -9.66 -20.13
C ALA A 13 11.55 -9.83 -18.64
N LEU A 14 11.68 -8.74 -17.88
CA LEU A 14 11.92 -8.79 -16.44
C LEU A 14 10.67 -9.17 -15.65
N GLU A 15 9.51 -8.68 -16.09
CA GLU A 15 8.25 -8.82 -15.38
C GLU A 15 7.64 -10.22 -15.51
N HIS A 16 7.63 -10.79 -16.73
CA HIS A 16 7.00 -12.08 -16.99
C HIS A 16 7.89 -13.03 -17.78
N HIS A 17 9.08 -13.29 -17.26
CA HIS A 17 10.09 -14.14 -17.91
C HIS A 17 9.68 -15.60 -18.17
N TRP A 18 8.53 -16.05 -17.64
CA TRP A 18 8.01 -17.42 -17.77
C TRP A 18 6.95 -17.56 -18.89
N THR A 19 6.34 -16.46 -19.34
CA THR A 19 5.20 -16.47 -20.28
C THR A 19 5.36 -15.40 -21.37
N SER A 20 4.91 -15.69 -22.59
CA SER A 20 4.92 -14.73 -23.70
C SER A 20 3.71 -13.78 -23.67
N SER A 21 2.61 -14.19 -23.03
CA SER A 21 1.37 -13.42 -22.92
C SER A 21 1.31 -12.58 -21.65
N CYS A 22 1.09 -11.27 -21.81
CA CYS A 22 0.90 -10.30 -20.74
C CYS A 22 -0.38 -10.60 -19.91
N ALA A 23 -1.45 -11.06 -20.57
CA ALA A 23 -2.73 -11.33 -19.91
C ALA A 23 -2.64 -12.56 -19.00
N VAL A 24 -1.97 -13.62 -19.46
CA VAL A 24 -1.76 -14.84 -18.68
C VAL A 24 -0.92 -14.55 -17.43
N HIS A 25 0.13 -13.74 -17.58
CA HIS A 25 0.91 -13.29 -16.43
C HIS A 25 0.05 -12.51 -15.43
N GLY A 26 -0.80 -11.60 -15.90
CA GLY A 26 -1.71 -10.84 -15.05
C GLY A 26 -2.64 -11.69 -14.21
N VAL A 27 -3.21 -12.75 -14.79
CA VAL A 27 -4.10 -13.68 -14.06
C VAL A 27 -3.32 -14.47 -13.01
N HIS A 28 -2.14 -15.00 -13.35
CA HIS A 28 -1.30 -15.71 -12.39
C HIS A 28 -0.87 -14.80 -11.24
N LEU A 29 -0.40 -13.59 -11.56
CA LEU A 29 -0.01 -12.59 -10.58
C LEU A 29 -1.18 -12.23 -9.65
N PHE A 30 -2.38 -12.04 -10.21
CA PHE A 30 -3.57 -11.73 -9.43
C PHE A 30 -3.92 -12.87 -8.45
N LEU A 31 -3.91 -14.12 -8.90
CA LEU A 31 -4.24 -15.27 -8.05
C LEU A 31 -3.17 -15.50 -6.97
N ASP A 32 -1.90 -15.41 -7.32
CA ASP A 32 -0.80 -15.55 -6.38
C ASP A 32 -0.87 -14.45 -5.30
N GLU A 33 -1.10 -13.21 -5.71
CA GLU A 33 -1.20 -12.09 -4.79
C GLU A 33 -2.48 -12.14 -3.95
N LEU A 34 -3.58 -12.69 -4.49
CA LEU A 34 -4.79 -12.96 -3.73
C LEU A 34 -4.53 -13.98 -2.60
N THR A 35 -3.76 -15.04 -2.86
CA THR A 35 -3.40 -16.00 -1.81
C THR A 35 -2.45 -15.40 -0.77
N ARG A 36 -1.45 -14.60 -1.19
CA ARG A 36 -0.50 -13.93 -0.30
C ARG A 36 -1.17 -12.89 0.58
N SER A 37 -1.98 -12.02 -0.01
CA SER A 37 -2.75 -11.01 0.70
C SER A 37 -3.70 -11.64 1.72
N THR A 38 -4.39 -12.71 1.36
CA THR A 38 -5.26 -13.45 2.29
C THR A 38 -4.47 -14.01 3.47
N LYS A 39 -3.28 -14.60 3.24
CA LYS A 39 -2.40 -15.11 4.31
C LYS A 39 -1.92 -14.02 5.27
N LEU A 40 -1.80 -12.77 4.81
CA LEU A 40 -1.38 -11.64 5.63
C LEU A 40 -2.54 -10.96 6.37
N TYR A 41 -3.66 -10.71 5.69
CA TYR A 41 -4.80 -9.99 6.28
C TYR A 41 -5.68 -10.86 7.18
N LEU A 42 -5.77 -12.16 6.92
CA LEU A 42 -6.55 -13.07 7.74
C LEU A 42 -6.07 -13.09 9.20
N PRO A 43 -4.78 -13.34 9.52
CA PRO A 43 -4.32 -13.34 10.90
C PRO A 43 -4.47 -11.97 11.55
N LEU A 44 -4.21 -10.87 10.82
CA LEU A 44 -4.38 -9.51 11.35
C LEU A 44 -5.84 -9.24 11.76
N ASN A 45 -6.80 -9.60 10.91
CA ASN A 45 -8.23 -9.44 11.20
C ASN A 45 -8.69 -10.35 12.34
N VAL A 46 -8.13 -11.55 12.47
CA VAL A 46 -8.40 -12.45 13.59
C VAL A 46 -7.87 -11.86 14.90
N ILE A 47 -6.64 -11.34 14.90
CA ILE A 47 -6.01 -10.72 16.08
C ILE A 47 -6.82 -9.51 16.53
N THR A 48 -7.19 -8.61 15.62
CA THR A 48 -7.97 -7.40 15.97
C THR A 48 -9.32 -7.75 16.60
N VAL A 49 -10.04 -8.74 16.05
CA VAL A 49 -11.30 -9.24 16.63
C VAL A 49 -11.06 -9.92 17.99
N LEU A 50 -9.97 -10.68 18.12
CA LEU A 50 -9.60 -11.31 19.38
C LEU A 50 -9.25 -10.27 20.45
N PHE A 51 -8.66 -9.12 20.15
CA PHE A 51 -8.39 -8.11 21.17
C PHE A 51 -9.62 -7.26 21.51
N TYR A 52 -10.35 -6.77 20.50
CA TYR A 52 -11.40 -5.76 20.70
C TYR A 52 -12.82 -6.33 20.86
N ALA A 53 -13.09 -7.57 20.42
CA ALA A 53 -14.44 -8.09 20.29
C ALA A 53 -14.67 -9.46 20.94
N ARG A 54 -13.84 -9.88 21.91
CA ARG A 54 -13.96 -11.19 22.62
C ARG A 54 -15.39 -11.48 23.09
N LYS A 55 -16.05 -10.50 23.70
CA LYS A 55 -17.42 -10.64 24.24
C LYS A 55 -18.47 -10.86 23.14
N LYS A 56 -18.25 -10.34 21.93
CA LYS A 56 -19.13 -10.52 20.76
C LYS A 56 -18.95 -11.88 20.07
N ILE A 57 -17.77 -12.51 20.22
CA ILE A 57 -17.53 -13.88 19.72
C ILE A 57 -18.46 -14.87 20.43
N LEU A 58 -18.63 -14.70 21.74
CA LEU A 58 -19.45 -15.57 22.59
C LEU A 58 -20.96 -15.44 22.33
N SER A 59 -21.42 -14.30 21.83
CA SER A 59 -22.85 -14.05 21.60
C SER A 59 -23.31 -14.43 20.20
N ASN A 60 -22.52 -14.17 19.15
CA ASN A 60 -22.89 -14.49 17.76
C ASN A 60 -21.65 -14.85 16.90
N PRO A 61 -21.22 -16.12 16.87
CA PRO A 61 -19.99 -16.52 16.16
C PRO A 61 -20.11 -16.39 14.63
N LEU A 62 -21.29 -16.64 14.05
CA LEU A 62 -21.49 -16.62 12.60
C LEU A 62 -21.35 -15.21 12.00
N ASP A 63 -21.85 -14.18 12.68
CA ASP A 63 -21.74 -12.79 12.20
C ASP A 63 -20.31 -12.27 12.28
N VAL A 64 -19.55 -12.70 13.29
CA VAL A 64 -18.13 -12.38 13.44
C VAL A 64 -17.32 -13.00 12.30
N ILE A 65 -17.55 -14.28 11.98
CA ILE A 65 -16.88 -14.95 10.86
C ILE A 65 -17.21 -14.27 9.53
N ARG A 66 -18.49 -13.99 9.27
CA ARG A 66 -18.91 -13.27 8.04
C ARG A 66 -18.24 -11.90 7.92
N ARG A 67 -18.12 -11.16 9.02
CA ARG A 67 -17.43 -9.87 9.05
C ARG A 67 -15.94 -10.01 8.76
N ILE A 68 -15.26 -11.00 9.35
CA ILE A 68 -13.83 -11.28 9.08
C ILE A 68 -13.63 -11.67 7.63
N VAL A 69 -14.40 -12.62 7.11
CA VAL A 69 -14.30 -13.09 5.72
C VAL A 69 -14.56 -11.94 4.75
N LYS A 70 -15.63 -11.16 4.94
CA LYS A 70 -15.95 -10.01 4.08
C LYS A 70 -14.86 -8.93 4.14
N GLY A 71 -14.31 -8.66 5.34
CA GLY A 71 -13.21 -7.72 5.53
C GLY A 71 -11.94 -8.18 4.84
N THR A 72 -11.51 -9.42 5.09
CA THR A 72 -10.32 -10.03 4.46
C THR A 72 -10.48 -10.11 2.94
N ALA A 73 -11.61 -10.59 2.44
CA ALA A 73 -11.86 -10.71 0.99
C ALA A 73 -11.80 -9.35 0.30
N ARG A 74 -12.42 -8.31 0.86
CA ARG A 74 -12.33 -6.95 0.31
C ARG A 74 -10.89 -6.44 0.27
N SER A 75 -10.12 -6.71 1.33
CA SER A 75 -8.72 -6.32 1.45
C SER A 75 -7.82 -7.03 0.43
N ALA A 76 -8.03 -8.34 0.31
CA ALA A 76 -7.28 -9.19 -0.60
C ALA A 76 -7.55 -8.79 -2.05
N LEU A 77 -8.82 -8.57 -2.40
CA LEU A 77 -9.24 -8.10 -3.73
C LEU A 77 -8.65 -6.72 -4.06
N PHE A 78 -8.62 -5.79 -3.10
CA PHE A 78 -7.99 -4.50 -3.30
C PHE A 78 -6.49 -4.65 -3.60
N LEU A 79 -5.74 -5.37 -2.76
CA LEU A 79 -4.29 -5.50 -2.95
C LEU A 79 -3.95 -6.27 -4.24
N SER A 80 -4.65 -7.37 -4.52
CA SER A 80 -4.41 -8.16 -5.72
C SER A 80 -4.75 -7.39 -7.00
N SER A 81 -5.85 -6.64 -7.02
CA SER A 81 -6.21 -5.79 -8.17
C SER A 81 -5.23 -4.64 -8.36
N TYR A 82 -4.82 -3.97 -7.27
CA TYR A 82 -3.82 -2.90 -7.32
C TYR A 82 -2.52 -3.36 -7.98
N VAL A 83 -1.97 -4.49 -7.52
CA VAL A 83 -0.73 -5.07 -8.06
C VAL A 83 -0.92 -5.51 -9.51
N ALA A 84 -2.00 -6.22 -9.82
CA ALA A 84 -2.26 -6.67 -11.18
C ALA A 84 -2.37 -5.50 -12.17
N VAL A 85 -3.07 -4.42 -11.81
CA VAL A 85 -3.21 -3.24 -12.67
C VAL A 85 -1.87 -2.49 -12.82
N ALA A 86 -1.08 -2.38 -11.76
CA ALA A 86 0.21 -1.70 -11.79
C ALA A 86 1.22 -2.36 -12.76
N PHE A 87 1.14 -3.67 -12.93
CA PHE A 87 2.08 -4.47 -13.73
C PHE A 87 1.54 -4.80 -15.13
N VAL A 88 0.26 -5.20 -15.24
CA VAL A 88 -0.34 -5.58 -16.53
C VAL A 88 -0.60 -4.36 -17.42
N LEU A 89 -1.03 -3.23 -16.86
CA LEU A 89 -1.46 -2.07 -17.64
C LEU A 89 -0.31 -1.39 -18.42
N PRO A 90 0.90 -1.17 -17.87
CA PRO A 90 2.04 -0.68 -18.64
C PRO A 90 2.41 -1.63 -19.77
N CYS A 91 2.42 -2.94 -19.52
CA CYS A 91 2.71 -3.94 -20.55
C CYS A 91 1.68 -3.89 -21.69
N TRP A 92 0.39 -3.77 -21.34
CA TRP A 92 -0.68 -3.64 -22.31
C TRP A 92 -0.58 -2.33 -23.14
N LEU A 93 -0.31 -1.20 -22.48
CA LEU A 93 -0.10 0.09 -23.15
C LEU A 93 1.12 0.07 -24.07
N ARG A 94 2.22 -0.56 -23.67
CA ARG A 94 3.42 -0.74 -24.52
C ARG A 94 3.11 -1.62 -25.73
N HIS A 95 2.33 -2.67 -25.57
CA HIS A 95 1.92 -3.52 -26.69
C HIS A 95 1.00 -2.78 -27.67
N LEU A 96 0.11 -1.92 -27.18
CA LEU A 96 -0.80 -1.15 -28.02
C LEU A 96 -0.09 0.00 -28.78
N PHE A 97 0.76 0.76 -28.10
CA PHE A 97 1.40 1.95 -28.68
C PHE A 97 2.82 1.69 -29.23
N GLN A 98 3.39 0.51 -28.99
CA GLN A 98 4.75 0.12 -29.40
C GLN A 98 5.82 1.16 -28.97
N ARG A 99 5.59 1.84 -27.85
CA ARG A 99 6.48 2.88 -27.28
C ARG A 99 6.57 2.70 -25.76
N ASP A 100 7.73 2.99 -25.17
CA ASP A 100 7.86 3.16 -23.72
C ASP A 100 7.91 4.65 -23.40
N SER A 101 6.94 5.13 -22.63
CA SER A 101 6.87 6.53 -22.21
C SER A 101 6.66 6.61 -20.70
N ILE A 102 7.16 7.69 -20.09
CA ILE A 102 6.93 7.95 -18.67
C ILE A 102 5.42 8.13 -18.38
N LEU A 103 4.66 8.64 -19.35
CA LEU A 103 3.22 8.83 -19.25
C LEU A 103 2.48 7.51 -19.04
N PHE A 104 2.88 6.42 -19.70
CA PHE A 104 2.24 5.11 -19.49
C PHE A 104 2.46 4.58 -18.07
N LYS A 105 3.62 4.88 -17.47
CA LYS A 105 3.92 4.53 -16.08
C LYS A 105 3.06 5.37 -15.12
N LEU A 106 2.88 6.66 -15.42
CA LEU A 106 2.02 7.55 -14.64
C LEU A 106 0.54 7.15 -14.72
N ILE A 107 0.04 6.84 -15.92
CA ILE A 107 -1.34 6.38 -16.14
C ILE A 107 -1.59 5.07 -15.41
N SER A 108 -0.64 4.13 -15.46
CA SER A 108 -0.77 2.88 -14.73
C SER A 108 -0.77 3.08 -13.21
N GLY A 109 0.11 3.95 -12.69
CA GLY A 109 0.10 4.32 -11.27
C GLY A 109 -1.22 4.96 -10.84
N ALA A 110 -1.78 5.86 -11.66
CA ALA A 110 -3.07 6.47 -11.40
C ALA A 110 -4.22 5.44 -11.44
N ALA A 111 -4.23 4.56 -12.44
CA ALA A 111 -5.23 3.51 -12.58
C ALA A 111 -5.17 2.49 -11.43
N ALA A 112 -3.97 2.08 -11.01
CA ALA A 112 -3.77 1.24 -9.84
C ALA A 112 -4.23 1.98 -8.56
N GLY A 113 -3.89 3.27 -8.43
CA GLY A 113 -4.37 4.12 -7.33
C GLY A 113 -5.90 4.18 -7.23
N CYS A 114 -6.61 4.21 -8.36
CA CYS A 114 -8.08 4.14 -8.38
C CYS A 114 -8.63 2.83 -7.78
N CYS A 115 -7.89 1.71 -7.83
CA CYS A 115 -8.32 0.48 -7.16
C CYS A 115 -8.46 0.67 -5.64
N ALA A 116 -7.83 1.68 -5.03
CA ALA A 116 -7.98 2.00 -3.61
C ALA A 116 -9.41 2.34 -3.19
N THR A 117 -10.30 2.67 -4.13
CA THR A 117 -11.73 2.88 -3.85
C THR A 117 -12.48 1.59 -3.53
N ILE A 118 -11.91 0.42 -3.85
CA ILE A 118 -12.47 -0.90 -3.50
C ILE A 118 -12.42 -1.12 -1.98
N ASP A 119 -11.46 -0.47 -1.31
CA ASP A 119 -11.23 -0.66 0.11
C ASP A 119 -12.15 0.19 1.01
N ALA A 120 -12.27 -0.20 2.28
CA ALA A 120 -13.07 0.51 3.27
C ALA A 120 -12.55 1.95 3.50
N PRO A 121 -13.45 2.94 3.65
CA PRO A 121 -13.08 4.36 3.66
C PRO A 121 -12.24 4.81 4.86
N GLY A 122 -12.22 4.04 5.95
CA GLY A 122 -11.33 4.30 7.09
C GLY A 122 -9.89 3.85 6.82
N ARG A 123 -9.70 2.73 6.12
CA ARG A 123 -8.37 2.16 5.87
C ARG A 123 -7.67 2.80 4.66
N ARG A 124 -8.44 3.27 3.67
CA ARG A 124 -7.88 3.94 2.47
C ARG A 124 -6.99 5.14 2.81
N LEU A 125 -7.35 5.92 3.83
CA LEU A 125 -6.60 7.14 4.19
C LEU A 125 -5.29 6.78 4.89
N GLU A 126 -5.35 5.83 5.82
CA GLU A 126 -4.17 5.31 6.53
C GLU A 126 -3.17 4.70 5.54
N LEU A 127 -3.66 3.86 4.62
CA LEU A 127 -2.82 3.29 3.56
C LEU A 127 -2.27 4.37 2.62
N GLY A 128 -3.11 5.34 2.24
CA GLY A 128 -2.71 6.45 1.38
C GLY A 128 -1.61 7.31 2.00
N MET A 129 -1.71 7.62 3.29
CA MET A 129 -0.68 8.35 4.03
C MET A 129 0.63 7.55 4.11
N TYR A 130 0.55 6.23 4.33
CA TYR A 130 1.72 5.36 4.31
C TYR A 130 2.37 5.30 2.92
N CYS A 131 1.58 5.13 1.86
CA CYS A 131 2.09 5.10 0.49
C CYS A 131 2.68 6.45 0.08
N LEU A 132 2.09 7.57 0.52
CA LEU A 132 2.58 8.91 0.24
C LEU A 132 3.97 9.14 0.84
N THR A 133 4.20 8.77 2.12
CA THR A 133 5.51 8.95 2.74
C THR A 133 6.58 8.10 2.05
N ARG A 134 6.25 6.87 1.66
CA ARG A 134 7.15 6.01 0.85
C ARG A 134 7.39 6.55 -0.56
N ALA A 135 6.38 7.14 -1.19
CA ALA A 135 6.53 7.80 -2.49
C ALA A 135 7.46 9.03 -2.39
N LEU A 136 7.34 9.83 -1.33
CA LEU A 136 8.23 10.97 -1.08
C LEU A 136 9.68 10.52 -0.83
N GLU A 137 9.87 9.46 -0.03
CA GLU A 137 11.18 8.88 0.24
C GLU A 137 11.85 8.36 -1.04
N THR A 138 11.09 7.62 -1.86
CA THR A 138 11.60 7.13 -3.16
C THR A 138 11.88 8.25 -4.15
N ALA A 139 11.03 9.28 -4.21
CA ALA A 139 11.26 10.47 -5.01
C ALA A 139 12.55 11.18 -4.58
N TRP A 140 12.82 11.28 -3.27
CA TRP A 140 14.07 11.82 -2.74
C TRP A 140 15.30 11.03 -3.13
N ASN A 141 15.24 9.71 -2.97
CA ASN A 141 16.34 8.85 -3.36
C ASN A 141 16.62 8.90 -4.88
N CYS A 142 15.58 9.02 -5.70
CA CYS A 142 15.74 9.23 -7.14
C CYS A 142 16.36 10.60 -7.45
N GLY A 143 15.88 11.68 -6.82
CA GLY A 143 16.42 13.03 -6.99
C GLY A 143 17.90 13.14 -6.60
N VAL A 144 18.31 12.45 -5.54
CA VAL A 144 19.73 12.36 -5.16
C VAL A 144 20.54 11.61 -6.22
N LYS A 145 20.06 10.46 -6.71
CA LYS A 145 20.74 9.68 -7.76
C LYS A 145 20.87 10.43 -9.08
N TRP A 146 19.89 11.28 -9.42
CA TRP A 146 19.93 12.12 -10.61
C TRP A 146 20.75 13.41 -10.43
N GLY A 147 21.33 13.62 -9.25
CA GLY A 147 22.13 14.80 -8.95
C GLY A 147 21.33 16.09 -8.73
N TRP A 148 20.00 16.00 -8.59
CA TRP A 148 19.15 17.14 -8.27
C TRP A 148 19.34 17.57 -6.82
N TRP A 149 19.45 16.61 -5.91
CA TRP A 149 19.52 16.85 -4.47
C TRP A 149 20.82 16.30 -3.88
N ARG A 150 21.33 16.98 -2.85
CA ARG A 150 22.50 16.52 -2.09
C ARG A 150 22.05 15.82 -0.82
N VAL A 151 22.76 14.76 -0.45
CA VAL A 151 22.52 14.08 0.82
C VAL A 151 22.96 15.01 1.95
N ILE A 152 22.06 15.26 2.89
CA ILE A 152 22.33 16.04 4.08
C ILE A 152 22.77 15.06 5.19
N PRO A 153 23.96 15.20 5.77
CA PRO A 153 24.38 14.35 6.89
C PRO A 153 23.41 14.55 8.07
N ASN A 154 22.96 13.44 8.66
CA ASN A 154 21.99 13.41 9.78
C ASN A 154 20.63 14.07 9.47
N GLY A 155 20.21 14.14 8.21
CA GLY A 155 18.90 14.72 7.84
C GLY A 155 17.71 14.04 8.53
N GLU A 156 17.78 12.74 8.79
CA GLU A 156 16.78 11.98 9.54
C GLU A 156 16.49 12.55 10.94
N LEU A 157 17.51 13.08 11.62
CA LEU A 157 17.34 13.72 12.93
C LEU A 157 16.51 14.99 12.81
N VAL A 158 16.74 15.78 11.77
CA VAL A 158 16.01 17.03 11.53
C VAL A 158 14.53 16.75 11.28
N TYR A 159 14.23 15.77 10.42
CA TYR A 159 12.84 15.35 10.17
C TYR A 159 12.16 14.82 11.43
N PHE A 160 12.90 14.05 12.25
CA PHE A 160 12.38 13.51 13.50
C PHE A 160 12.06 14.61 14.51
N VAL A 161 12.99 15.53 14.76
CA VAL A 161 12.81 16.64 15.70
C VAL A 161 11.66 17.54 15.24
N PHE A 162 11.57 17.84 13.95
CA PHE A 162 10.48 18.63 13.40
C PHE A 162 9.13 17.92 13.54
N GLY A 163 9.05 16.63 13.19
CA GLY A 163 7.82 15.84 13.30
C GLY A 163 7.33 15.71 14.73
N MET A 164 8.24 15.46 15.68
CA MET A 164 7.91 15.38 17.10
C MET A 164 7.52 16.73 17.68
N GLY A 165 8.22 17.81 17.31
CA GLY A 165 7.87 19.17 17.72
C GLY A 165 6.49 19.59 17.23
N ALA A 166 6.17 19.29 15.96
CA ALA A 166 4.83 19.53 15.41
C ALA A 166 3.75 18.71 16.13
N LEU A 167 4.01 17.43 16.40
CA LEU A 167 3.08 16.57 17.14
C LEU A 167 2.78 17.11 18.54
N MET A 168 3.82 17.52 19.28
CA MET A 168 3.65 18.09 20.62
C MET A 168 2.94 19.45 20.59
N SER A 169 3.24 20.29 19.60
CA SER A 169 2.56 21.57 19.41
C SER A 169 1.05 21.40 19.14
N VAL A 170 0.69 20.42 18.29
CA VAL A 170 -0.72 20.07 18.04
C VAL A 170 -1.38 19.49 19.29
N TYR A 171 -0.66 18.66 20.05
CA TYR A 171 -1.16 18.09 21.30
C TYR A 171 -1.54 19.17 22.33
N GLN A 172 -0.72 20.22 22.45
CA GLN A 172 -0.98 21.34 23.38
C GLN A 172 -2.06 22.30 22.87
N THR A 173 -2.08 22.60 21.56
CA THR A 173 -2.96 23.64 21.00
C THR A 173 -4.35 23.11 20.66
N SER A 174 -4.45 21.86 20.20
CA SER A 174 -5.69 21.29 19.65
C SER A 174 -5.72 19.75 19.81
N PRO A 175 -5.88 19.25 21.05
CA PRO A 175 -5.89 17.80 21.33
C PRO A 175 -7.01 17.04 20.60
N GLY A 176 -8.10 17.72 20.24
CA GLY A 176 -9.24 17.13 19.51
C GLY A 176 -8.94 16.70 18.08
N SER A 177 -7.84 17.16 17.48
CA SER A 177 -7.42 16.78 16.12
C SER A 177 -6.68 15.45 16.06
N ILE A 178 -6.22 14.92 17.20
CA ILE A 178 -5.44 13.68 17.27
C ILE A 178 -6.40 12.48 17.36
N GLN A 179 -6.13 11.42 16.59
CA GLN A 179 -6.91 10.20 16.66
C GLN A 179 -6.85 9.60 18.08
N ARG A 180 -8.01 9.22 18.62
CA ARG A 180 -8.20 8.81 20.02
C ARG A 180 -7.20 7.77 20.54
N GLY A 181 -6.78 6.83 19.69
CA GLY A 181 -5.79 5.82 20.04
C GLY A 181 -4.41 6.42 20.36
N TYR A 182 -3.95 7.36 19.53
CA TYR A 182 -2.70 8.07 19.76
C TYR A 182 -2.80 9.02 20.95
N TYR A 183 -3.91 9.76 21.07
CA TYR A 183 -4.15 10.62 22.22
C TYR A 183 -4.04 9.85 23.55
N GLY A 184 -4.67 8.66 23.64
CA GLY A 184 -4.62 7.85 24.86
C GLY A 184 -3.24 7.26 25.20
N ILE A 185 -2.33 7.19 24.23
CA ILE A 185 -0.92 6.83 24.48
C ILE A 185 -0.13 8.07 24.91
N LEU A 186 -0.31 9.19 24.21
CA LEU A 186 0.36 10.45 24.53
C LEU A 186 -0.01 10.94 25.93
N SER A 187 -1.30 10.91 26.31
CA SER A 187 -1.74 11.32 27.64
C SER A 187 -1.18 10.44 28.76
N ARG A 188 -0.94 9.15 28.50
CA ARG A 188 -0.28 8.25 29.45
C ARG A 188 1.22 8.52 29.61
N LEU A 189 1.89 8.95 28.55
CA LEU A 189 3.34 9.21 28.56
C LEU A 189 3.70 10.60 29.06
N VAL A 190 2.94 11.61 28.64
CA VAL A 190 3.22 13.03 28.89
C VAL A 190 2.37 13.57 30.06
N GLY A 191 1.23 12.94 30.34
CA GLY A 191 0.21 13.45 31.25
C GLY A 191 -0.89 14.18 30.47
N ASP A 192 -2.11 14.18 31.02
CA ASP A 192 -3.20 14.99 30.47
C ASP A 192 -2.89 16.49 30.71
N ASN A 193 -3.08 17.30 29.68
CA ASN A 193 -2.97 18.76 29.74
C ASN A 193 -4.32 19.39 30.05
#